data_AF-A0A958RA50-F1
#
_entry.id   AF-A0A958RA50-F1
#
_cell.length_a   1.000
_cell.length_b   1.000
_cell.length_c   1.000
_cell.angle_alpha   90.00
_cell.angle_beta   90.00
_cell.angle_gamma   90.00
#
_symmetry.space_group_name_H-M   'P 1'
#
loop_
_entity.id
_entity.type
_entity.pdbx_description
1 polymer ?
#
loop_
_entity_poly.entity_id
_entity_poly.type
_entity_poly.pdbx_seq_one_letter_code
_entity_poly.pdbx_strand_id
1 'polypeptide(L)'
;GRKTIKARDLWEKILESQIETGTPYMLYKDAANRKSNQKNLGTIRSSNLCTEILEYTSPDEVAVCNLASIALPMFVKNGEFDHKELFKVTKRVTRNLNKVIDRNFYPVEEARNSNMRHRPVGLGVQGLADTFIMLRMPFTSDEAKKLNQEIFETLYFAAVSASMEMAQEEGAYSSYEGSPISKGEFQHNLWGIKDEELSGRWDWDKLRKDVLKHGVRNSLLVAPMPTASTSQILGNNECFEPYTSNIYTRRVLSGEFIVVNKHLLEDLVRLGLWNESLKQELMRANGSIQQIDAVPEDIKELYKTVWELSMKDIIDMSRQRGYFIDQSQSLNLFMENANFAKLTSMHFYAWKSGLKTGMYYLRTKAAVDAIKFTLDNTKKQEEPVAVAVETEATSAAAEQIQVSATAVDQQEVDIQPLTPEEMKEMIARAKEGQADDDCLMCGS
;
A
#
# COMPACT_ATOMS: atom_id res chain seq x y z
N GLY A 1 -8.27 35.51 17.18
CA GLY A 1 -7.04 36.35 17.24
C GLY A 1 -5.82 35.50 16.95
N ARG A 2 -4.66 36.11 16.64
CA ARG A 2 -3.38 35.39 16.49
C ARG A 2 -2.73 35.18 17.87
N LYS A 3 -2.09 34.02 18.11
CA LYS A 3 -1.43 33.65 19.37
C LYS A 3 -0.06 33.04 19.07
N THR A 4 0.97 33.45 19.82
CA THR A 4 2.31 32.83 19.78
C THR A 4 2.36 31.66 20.76
N ILE A 5 2.89 30.51 20.32
CA ILE A 5 3.06 29.28 21.11
C ILE A 5 4.43 28.66 20.84
N LYS A 6 4.88 27.71 21.66
CA LYS A 6 6.08 26.92 21.34
C LYS A 6 5.72 25.91 20.26
N ALA A 7 6.61 25.75 19.27
CA ALA A 7 6.41 24.80 18.19
C ALA A 7 6.30 23.34 18.69
N ARG A 8 7.03 23.00 19.78
CA ARG A 8 6.95 21.66 20.39
C ARG A 8 5.57 21.36 20.98
N ASP A 9 4.93 22.34 21.61
CA ASP A 9 3.60 22.14 22.18
C ASP A 9 2.57 21.79 21.08
N LEU A 10 2.64 22.47 19.93
CA LEU A 10 1.80 22.12 18.77
C LEU A 10 2.17 20.75 18.19
N TRP A 11 3.46 20.45 18.10
CA TRP A 11 3.95 19.17 17.60
C TRP A 11 3.43 18.00 18.44
N GLU A 12 3.53 18.09 19.76
CA GLU A 12 3.01 17.07 20.68
C GLU A 12 1.50 16.88 20.51
N LYS A 13 0.72 17.96 20.32
CA LYS A 13 -0.72 17.85 20.02
C LYS A 13 -1.03 17.17 18.68
N ILE A 14 -0.20 17.38 17.66
CA ILE A 14 -0.32 16.66 16.39
C ILE A 14 -0.09 15.16 16.61
N LEU A 15 0.97 14.80 17.35
CA LEU A 15 1.32 13.40 17.59
C LEU A 15 0.30 12.69 18.48
N GLU A 16 -0.20 13.36 19.52
CA GLU A 16 -1.28 12.87 20.38
C GLU A 16 -2.52 12.53 19.55
N SER A 17 -2.98 13.47 18.72
CA SER A 17 -4.11 13.24 17.79
C SER A 17 -3.86 12.05 16.86
N GLN A 18 -2.64 11.92 16.33
CA GLN A 18 -2.30 10.82 15.42
C GLN A 18 -2.31 9.46 16.12
N ILE A 19 -1.82 9.40 17.36
CA ILE A 19 -1.84 8.17 18.15
C ILE A 19 -3.28 7.76 18.48
N GLU A 20 -4.14 8.73 18.81
CA GLU A 20 -5.53 8.48 19.20
C GLU A 20 -6.44 8.15 18.00
N THR A 21 -6.24 8.83 16.87
CA THR A 21 -7.21 8.81 15.75
C THR A 21 -6.63 8.36 14.41
N GLY A 22 -5.31 8.17 14.33
CA GLY A 22 -4.61 7.94 13.07
C GLY A 22 -4.38 9.21 12.22
N THR A 23 -4.85 10.37 12.68
CA THR A 23 -4.89 11.65 11.93
C THR A 23 -4.49 12.84 12.84
N PRO A 24 -4.08 14.01 12.31
CA PRO A 24 -4.14 14.45 10.91
C PRO A 24 -3.11 13.79 9.99
N TYR A 25 -3.40 13.82 8.70
CA TYR A 25 -2.43 13.49 7.66
C TYR A 25 -1.24 14.46 7.69
N MET A 26 -0.09 14.03 7.17
CA MET A 26 1.12 14.84 7.11
C MET A 26 1.56 15.07 5.67
N LEU A 27 1.45 16.33 5.23
CA LEU A 27 1.89 16.77 3.91
C LEU A 27 2.87 17.94 4.03
N TYR A 28 3.88 17.96 3.17
CA TYR A 28 4.95 18.94 3.19
C TYR A 28 4.78 19.93 2.04
N LYS A 29 4.10 21.05 2.33
CA LYS A 29 3.75 22.11 1.36
C LYS A 29 4.92 22.51 0.44
N ASP A 30 6.10 22.74 0.99
CA ASP A 30 7.25 23.20 0.20
C ASP A 30 7.79 22.10 -0.73
N ALA A 31 7.74 20.84 -0.30
CA ALA A 31 8.13 19.72 -1.16
C ALA A 31 7.11 19.53 -2.31
N ALA A 32 5.81 19.65 -2.01
CA ALA A 32 4.73 19.62 -2.99
C ALA A 32 4.89 20.73 -4.04
N ASN A 33 5.08 21.98 -3.60
CA ASN A 33 5.16 23.14 -4.50
C ASN A 33 6.48 23.23 -5.27
N ARG A 34 7.63 22.85 -4.68
CA ARG A 34 8.91 22.89 -5.39
C ARG A 34 8.97 21.89 -6.54
N LYS A 35 8.28 20.76 -6.39
CA LYS A 35 8.36 19.57 -7.26
C LYS A 35 7.03 19.25 -7.94
N SER A 36 6.24 20.27 -8.25
CA SER A 36 5.04 20.13 -9.06
C SER A 36 5.30 20.73 -10.43
N ASN A 37 4.83 20.03 -11.47
CA ASN A 37 4.82 20.58 -12.82
C ASN A 37 3.82 21.73 -12.97
N GLN A 38 2.86 21.86 -12.04
CA GLN A 38 1.89 22.97 -12.00
C GLN A 38 2.38 24.19 -11.19
N LYS A 39 3.65 24.22 -10.77
CA LYS A 39 4.20 25.35 -9.99
C LYS A 39 4.16 26.70 -10.74
N ASN A 40 3.97 26.69 -12.06
CA ASN A 40 3.77 27.88 -12.88
C ASN A 40 2.40 28.55 -12.66
N LEU A 41 1.41 27.83 -12.12
CA LEU A 41 0.05 28.33 -11.89
C LEU A 41 -0.07 29.14 -10.60
N GLY A 42 0.78 28.84 -9.62
CA GLY A 42 0.79 29.46 -8.31
C GLY A 42 1.04 28.46 -7.19
N THR A 43 0.74 28.87 -5.95
CA THR A 43 0.91 27.99 -4.78
C THR A 43 -0.24 26.98 -4.68
N ILE A 44 0.09 25.69 -4.75
CA ILE A 44 -0.81 24.58 -4.38
C ILE A 44 -1.08 24.66 -2.88
N ARG A 45 -2.36 24.70 -2.52
CA ARG A 45 -2.82 25.04 -1.15
C ARG A 45 -3.18 23.82 -0.31
N SER A 46 -3.49 22.70 -0.94
CA SER A 46 -3.92 21.47 -0.29
C SER A 46 -3.68 20.25 -1.19
N SER A 47 -4.01 19.08 -0.67
CA SER A 47 -4.16 17.84 -1.43
C SER A 47 -5.64 17.46 -1.48
N ASN A 48 -5.97 16.31 -2.09
CA ASN A 48 -7.27 15.65 -2.00
C ASN A 48 -7.47 14.84 -0.71
N LEU A 49 -8.60 14.10 -0.63
CA LEU A 49 -8.99 13.23 0.47
C LEU A 49 -7.96 12.14 0.82
N CYS A 50 -7.29 11.59 -0.18
CA CYS A 50 -6.40 10.43 -0.02
C CYS A 50 -4.91 10.79 -0.08
N THR A 51 -4.58 12.08 -0.14
CA THR A 51 -3.21 12.63 -0.03
C THR A 51 -2.25 12.34 -1.19
N GLU A 52 -2.72 11.78 -2.31
CA GLU A 52 -1.93 11.49 -3.50
C GLU A 52 -1.98 12.60 -4.55
N ILE A 53 -3.02 13.45 -4.55
CA ILE A 53 -3.23 14.48 -5.59
C ILE A 53 -2.76 15.84 -5.12
N LEU A 54 -1.89 16.47 -5.90
CA LEU A 54 -1.32 17.79 -5.61
C LEU A 54 -1.49 18.74 -6.80
N GLU A 55 -2.73 19.14 -6.99
CA GLU A 55 -3.18 20.00 -8.09
C GLU A 55 -3.48 21.42 -7.60
N TYR A 56 -3.30 22.40 -8.49
CA TYR A 56 -3.59 23.80 -8.21
C TYR A 56 -5.10 24.04 -8.05
N THR A 57 -5.46 24.98 -7.17
CA THR A 57 -6.84 25.44 -6.99
C THR A 57 -6.90 26.96 -6.79
N SER A 58 -7.97 27.56 -7.28
CA SER A 58 -8.27 28.99 -7.19
C SER A 58 -9.79 29.18 -7.07
N PRO A 59 -10.30 30.41 -6.84
CA PRO A 59 -11.74 30.65 -6.81
C PRO A 59 -12.48 30.22 -8.09
N ASP A 60 -11.80 30.18 -9.24
CA ASP A 60 -12.35 29.77 -10.54
C ASP A 60 -11.96 28.34 -10.97
N GLU A 61 -11.17 27.62 -10.14
CA GLU A 61 -10.65 26.30 -10.45
C GLU A 61 -10.75 25.33 -9.27
N VAL A 62 -11.57 24.29 -9.46
CA VAL A 62 -11.63 23.13 -8.57
C VAL A 62 -10.94 21.97 -9.26
N ALA A 63 -9.80 21.52 -8.72
CA ALA A 63 -9.03 20.41 -9.27
C ALA A 63 -9.84 19.10 -9.33
N VAL A 64 -9.55 18.23 -10.30
CA VAL A 64 -10.31 16.99 -10.56
C VAL A 64 -9.37 15.81 -10.78
N CYS A 65 -9.59 14.75 -10.01
CA CYS A 65 -8.76 13.55 -10.02
C CYS A 65 -9.30 12.53 -11.05
N ASN A 66 -8.59 12.33 -12.17
CA ASN A 66 -8.92 11.30 -13.17
C ASN A 66 -8.02 10.08 -12.97
N LEU A 67 -8.54 9.03 -12.32
CA LEU A 67 -7.71 7.97 -11.72
C LEU A 67 -7.86 6.60 -12.41
N ALA A 68 -6.75 5.87 -12.51
CA ALA A 68 -6.75 4.43 -12.80
C ALA A 68 -5.53 3.75 -12.16
N SER A 69 -5.65 2.48 -11.80
CA SER A 69 -4.55 1.68 -11.25
C SER A 69 -4.19 0.50 -12.17
N ILE A 70 -2.89 0.21 -12.27
CA ILE A 70 -2.36 -0.91 -13.05
C ILE A 70 -2.03 -2.08 -12.11
N ALA A 71 -2.53 -3.27 -12.43
CA ALA A 71 -2.26 -4.50 -11.68
C ALA A 71 -0.86 -5.06 -11.98
N LEU A 72 0.10 -4.76 -11.11
CA LEU A 72 1.51 -5.14 -11.28
C LEU A 72 1.77 -6.65 -11.41
N PRO A 73 1.02 -7.55 -10.72
CA PRO A 73 1.24 -8.99 -10.83
C PRO A 73 1.12 -9.54 -12.25
N MET A 74 0.33 -8.87 -13.11
CA MET A 74 0.09 -9.28 -14.50
C MET A 74 1.34 -9.17 -15.39
N PHE A 75 2.39 -8.48 -14.92
CA PHE A 75 3.64 -8.31 -15.66
C PHE A 75 4.73 -9.27 -15.19
N VAL A 76 4.46 -10.15 -14.24
CA VAL A 76 5.40 -11.22 -13.86
C VAL A 76 5.28 -12.38 -14.85
N LYS A 77 6.33 -12.66 -15.60
CA LYS A 77 6.40 -13.75 -16.58
C LYS A 77 7.71 -14.51 -16.42
N ASN A 78 7.63 -15.83 -16.32
CA ASN A 78 8.79 -16.71 -16.22
C ASN A 78 9.78 -16.31 -15.10
N GLY A 79 9.28 -15.80 -13.97
CA GLY A 79 10.11 -15.36 -12.85
C GLY A 79 10.77 -13.98 -13.02
N GLU A 80 10.40 -13.21 -14.05
CA GLU A 80 10.90 -11.87 -14.30
C GLU A 80 9.77 -10.85 -14.47
N PHE A 81 10.07 -9.57 -14.24
CA PHE A 81 9.12 -8.48 -14.44
C PHE A 81 9.23 -7.86 -15.85
N ASP A 82 8.13 -7.89 -16.62
CA ASP A 82 8.05 -7.42 -18.00
C ASP A 82 7.79 -5.90 -18.09
N HIS A 83 8.86 -5.10 -17.95
CA HIS A 83 8.78 -3.64 -18.08
C HIS A 83 8.30 -3.18 -19.47
N LYS A 84 8.49 -3.98 -20.54
CA LYS A 84 8.05 -3.61 -21.89
C LYS A 84 6.54 -3.70 -22.00
N GLU A 85 5.94 -4.73 -21.41
CA GLU A 85 4.48 -4.86 -21.38
C GLU A 85 3.85 -3.82 -20.45
N LEU A 86 4.46 -3.54 -19.29
CA LEU A 86 4.03 -2.43 -18.43
C LEU A 86 4.02 -1.09 -19.19
N PHE A 87 5.07 -0.80 -19.96
CA PHE A 87 5.15 0.41 -20.79
C PHE A 87 3.96 0.51 -21.76
N LYS A 88 3.66 -0.55 -22.52
CA LYS A 88 2.55 -0.58 -23.48
C LYS A 88 1.19 -0.35 -22.81
N VAL A 89 0.93 -1.04 -21.70
CA VAL A 89 -0.34 -0.91 -20.97
C VAL A 89 -0.46 0.49 -20.39
N THR A 90 0.60 1.03 -19.80
CA THR A 90 0.60 2.38 -19.23
C THR A 90 0.27 3.44 -20.28
N LYS A 91 0.83 3.35 -21.49
CA LYS A 91 0.47 4.26 -22.58
C LYS A 91 -1.02 4.21 -22.92
N ARG A 92 -1.60 3.01 -22.97
CA ARG A 92 -3.03 2.82 -23.25
C ARG A 92 -3.89 3.43 -22.14
N VAL A 93 -3.56 3.17 -20.87
CA VAL A 93 -4.30 3.73 -19.73
C VAL A 93 -4.18 5.25 -19.69
N THR A 94 -3.01 5.82 -19.98
CA THR A 94 -2.82 7.28 -20.08
C THR A 94 -3.75 7.91 -21.11
N ARG A 95 -3.86 7.32 -22.31
CA ARG A 95 -4.78 7.77 -23.36
C ARG A 95 -6.25 7.62 -22.94
N ASN A 96 -6.59 6.55 -22.22
CA ASN A 96 -7.94 6.37 -21.69
C ASN A 96 -8.29 7.47 -20.67
N LEU A 97 -7.40 7.76 -19.73
CA LEU A 97 -7.61 8.84 -18.74
C LEU A 97 -7.72 10.21 -19.42
N ASN A 98 -6.93 10.49 -20.46
CA ASN A 98 -7.10 11.74 -21.21
C ASN A 98 -8.49 11.85 -21.87
N LYS A 99 -9.05 10.74 -22.38
CA LYS A 99 -10.43 10.73 -22.91
C LYS A 99 -11.50 10.88 -21.84
N VAL A 100 -11.23 10.44 -20.60
CA VAL A 100 -12.15 10.63 -19.47
C VAL A 100 -12.37 12.13 -19.23
N ILE A 101 -11.33 12.96 -19.32
CA ILE A 101 -11.42 14.41 -19.14
C ILE A 101 -12.49 15.03 -20.06
N ASP A 102 -12.52 14.65 -21.34
CA ASP A 102 -13.46 15.23 -22.30
C ASP A 102 -14.88 14.66 -22.16
N ARG A 103 -15.00 13.42 -21.69
CA ARG A 103 -16.29 12.72 -21.55
C ARG A 103 -16.94 12.88 -20.18
N ASN A 104 -16.20 13.35 -19.19
CA ASN A 104 -16.70 13.44 -17.83
C ASN A 104 -17.85 14.46 -17.73
N PHE A 105 -18.82 14.13 -16.87
CA PHE A 105 -19.81 15.11 -16.44
C PHE A 105 -19.24 15.88 -15.24
N TYR A 106 -19.11 17.19 -15.39
CA TYR A 106 -18.59 18.07 -14.33
C TYR A 106 -19.77 18.66 -13.55
N PRO A 107 -19.84 18.44 -12.23
CA PRO A 107 -20.95 18.93 -11.41
C PRO A 107 -20.92 20.45 -11.16
N VAL A 108 -19.74 21.07 -11.30
CA VAL A 108 -19.52 22.52 -11.16
C VAL A 108 -18.60 23.00 -12.28
N GLU A 109 -18.76 24.26 -12.71
CA GLU A 109 -18.05 24.79 -13.88
C GLU A 109 -16.56 24.99 -13.60
N GLU A 110 -16.20 25.36 -12.36
CA GLU A 110 -14.82 25.51 -11.91
C GLU A 110 -14.03 24.20 -12.04
N ALA A 111 -14.71 23.05 -11.93
CA ALA A 111 -14.14 21.73 -12.13
C ALA A 111 -13.86 21.45 -13.61
N ARG A 112 -14.80 21.82 -14.50
CA ARG A 112 -14.60 21.75 -15.95
C ARG A 112 -13.45 22.66 -16.37
N ASN A 113 -13.42 23.90 -15.87
CA ASN A 113 -12.38 24.89 -16.15
C ASN A 113 -10.98 24.33 -15.84
N SER A 114 -10.79 23.86 -14.60
CA SER A 114 -9.49 23.31 -14.16
C SER A 114 -9.08 22.10 -15.00
N ASN A 115 -9.96 21.11 -15.14
CA ASN A 115 -9.61 19.86 -15.82
C ASN A 115 -9.36 20.07 -17.32
N MET A 116 -10.11 20.94 -18.00
CA MET A 116 -9.87 21.24 -19.42
C MET A 116 -8.61 22.08 -19.65
N ARG A 117 -8.24 22.96 -18.71
CA ARG A 117 -7.07 23.85 -18.81
C ARG A 117 -5.74 23.14 -18.51
N HIS A 118 -5.74 22.21 -17.56
CA HIS A 118 -4.52 21.56 -17.06
C HIS A 118 -4.45 20.07 -17.41
N ARG A 119 -5.58 19.45 -17.68
CA ARG A 119 -5.72 18.04 -18.08
C ARG A 119 -4.93 17.05 -17.21
N PRO A 120 -4.91 17.16 -15.87
CA PRO A 120 -4.17 16.24 -15.02
C PRO A 120 -4.81 14.85 -15.03
N VAL A 121 -3.99 13.82 -14.88
CA VAL A 121 -4.43 12.44 -14.65
C VAL A 121 -3.62 11.83 -13.49
N GLY A 122 -4.13 10.75 -12.91
CA GLY A 122 -3.50 10.04 -11.81
C GLY A 122 -3.42 8.54 -12.09
N LEU A 123 -2.27 8.10 -12.61
CA LEU A 123 -1.92 6.69 -12.72
C LEU A 123 -1.36 6.19 -11.39
N GLY A 124 -1.98 5.13 -10.88
CA GLY A 124 -1.47 4.37 -9.75
C GLY A 124 -1.17 2.93 -10.12
N VAL A 125 -0.87 2.15 -9.09
CA VAL A 125 -0.59 0.72 -9.19
C VAL A 125 -1.40 -0.03 -8.15
N GLN A 126 -1.47 -1.35 -8.26
CA GLN A 126 -1.96 -2.25 -7.23
C GLN A 126 -1.21 -3.59 -7.31
N GLY A 127 -1.18 -4.33 -6.20
CA GLY A 127 -0.51 -5.62 -6.12
C GLY A 127 1.02 -5.56 -6.15
N LEU A 128 1.64 -4.51 -5.58
CA LEU A 128 3.10 -4.45 -5.48
C LEU A 128 3.65 -5.59 -4.60
N ALA A 129 3.01 -5.85 -3.45
CA ALA A 129 3.40 -6.95 -2.57
C ALA A 129 3.26 -8.31 -3.24
N ASP A 130 2.14 -8.56 -3.95
CA ASP A 130 1.94 -9.77 -4.75
C ASP A 130 3.08 -9.94 -5.77
N THR A 131 3.45 -8.86 -6.46
CA THR A 131 4.53 -8.87 -7.47
C THR A 131 5.86 -9.30 -6.86
N PHE A 132 6.22 -8.75 -5.70
CA PHE A 132 7.44 -9.14 -5.00
C PHE A 132 7.41 -10.60 -4.55
N ILE A 133 6.28 -11.06 -4.01
CA ILE A 133 6.13 -12.47 -3.60
C ILE A 133 6.26 -13.42 -4.79
N MET A 134 5.61 -13.11 -5.92
CA MET A 134 5.70 -13.91 -7.14
C MET A 134 7.12 -13.98 -7.72
N LEU A 135 7.94 -12.95 -7.48
CA LEU A 135 9.35 -12.88 -7.87
C LEU A 135 10.31 -13.37 -6.78
N ARG A 136 9.79 -13.88 -5.65
CA ARG A 136 10.58 -14.32 -4.49
C ARG A 136 11.49 -13.24 -3.89
N MET A 137 11.00 -12.00 -3.87
CA MET A 137 11.71 -10.86 -3.30
C MET A 137 11.07 -10.45 -1.97
N PRO A 138 11.77 -10.54 -0.84
CA PRO A 138 11.30 -9.92 0.40
C PRO A 138 11.06 -8.43 0.21
N PHE A 139 10.01 -7.88 0.81
CA PHE A 139 9.50 -6.54 0.47
C PHE A 139 10.56 -5.44 0.55
N THR A 140 11.47 -5.52 1.53
CA THR A 140 12.53 -4.51 1.77
C THR A 140 13.93 -4.97 1.33
N SER A 141 14.02 -6.07 0.56
CA SER A 141 15.27 -6.51 -0.07
C SER A 141 15.80 -5.46 -1.07
N ASP A 142 17.09 -5.51 -1.37
CA ASP A 142 17.70 -4.57 -2.31
C ASP A 142 17.16 -4.79 -3.74
N GLU A 143 16.85 -6.03 -4.10
CA GLU A 143 16.19 -6.41 -5.35
C GLU A 143 14.78 -5.80 -5.44
N ALA A 144 13.97 -5.89 -4.37
CA ALA A 144 12.64 -5.28 -4.32
C ALA A 144 12.70 -3.74 -4.36
N LYS A 145 13.67 -3.12 -3.68
CA LYS A 145 13.91 -1.67 -3.73
C LYS A 145 14.28 -1.20 -5.14
N LYS A 146 15.16 -1.95 -5.82
CA LYS A 146 15.52 -1.69 -7.22
C LYS A 146 14.33 -1.83 -8.15
N LEU A 147 13.59 -2.94 -8.06
CA LEU A 147 12.42 -3.18 -8.90
C LEU A 147 11.32 -2.13 -8.64
N ASN A 148 11.10 -1.74 -7.38
CA ASN A 148 10.21 -0.63 -7.01
C ASN A 148 10.58 0.63 -7.81
N GLN A 149 11.86 1.04 -7.79
CA GLN A 149 12.29 2.21 -8.52
C GLN A 149 12.05 2.05 -10.04
N GLU A 150 12.42 0.91 -10.62
CA GLU A 150 12.31 0.65 -12.05
C GLU A 150 10.86 0.55 -12.55
N ILE A 151 9.93 0.03 -11.74
CA ILE A 151 8.49 -0.02 -12.07
C ILE A 151 7.96 1.41 -12.25
N PHE A 152 8.24 2.29 -11.29
CA PHE A 152 7.76 3.67 -11.34
C PHE A 152 8.50 4.51 -12.39
N GLU A 153 9.78 4.22 -12.66
CA GLU A 153 10.49 4.79 -13.80
C GLU A 153 9.79 4.44 -15.12
N THR A 154 9.47 3.16 -15.33
CA THR A 154 8.70 2.71 -16.51
C THR A 154 7.34 3.37 -16.59
N LEU A 155 6.62 3.46 -15.48
CA LEU A 155 5.28 4.05 -15.43
C LEU A 155 5.31 5.51 -15.87
N TYR A 156 6.23 6.30 -15.30
CA TYR A 156 6.36 7.72 -15.62
C TYR A 156 6.85 7.94 -17.05
N PHE A 157 7.90 7.22 -17.47
CA PHE A 157 8.42 7.31 -18.84
C PHE A 157 7.34 7.00 -19.88
N ALA A 158 6.56 5.93 -19.67
CA ALA A 158 5.46 5.55 -20.55
C ALA A 158 4.34 6.58 -20.57
N ALA A 159 3.95 7.10 -19.40
CA ALA A 159 2.89 8.10 -19.28
C ALA A 159 3.27 9.41 -19.98
N VAL A 160 4.51 9.90 -19.77
CA VAL A 160 5.00 11.11 -20.45
C VAL A 160 5.10 10.87 -21.96
N SER A 161 5.59 9.70 -22.39
CA SER A 161 5.63 9.34 -23.81
C SER A 161 4.25 9.37 -24.46
N ALA A 162 3.23 8.77 -23.83
CA ALA A 162 1.86 8.82 -24.34
C ALA A 162 1.28 10.24 -24.34
N SER A 163 1.58 11.04 -23.32
CA SER A 163 1.12 12.42 -23.23
C SER A 163 1.77 13.32 -24.29
N MET A 164 3.05 13.10 -24.59
CA MET A 164 3.77 13.77 -25.69
C MET A 164 3.18 13.39 -27.05
N GLU A 165 2.93 12.11 -27.30
CA GLU A 165 2.30 11.66 -28.54
C GLU A 165 0.90 12.27 -28.72
N MET A 166 0.09 12.35 -27.67
CA MET A 166 -1.20 13.03 -27.72
C MET A 166 -1.04 14.54 -27.97
N ALA A 167 0.03 15.18 -27.47
CA ALA A 167 0.29 16.58 -27.77
C ALA A 167 0.70 16.81 -29.22
N GLN A 168 1.41 15.87 -29.83
CA GLN A 168 1.70 15.89 -31.25
C GLN A 168 0.42 15.79 -32.11
N GLU A 169 -0.56 15.02 -31.64
CA GLU A 169 -1.85 14.80 -32.32
C GLU A 169 -2.86 15.95 -32.10
N GLU A 170 -2.95 16.47 -30.86
CA GLU A 170 -4.04 17.34 -30.40
C GLU A 170 -3.58 18.69 -29.83
N GLY A 171 -2.27 18.94 -29.79
CA GLY A 171 -1.65 20.08 -29.11
C GLY A 171 -1.45 19.86 -27.61
N ALA A 172 -0.51 20.61 -27.02
CA ALA A 172 -0.26 20.58 -25.57
C ALA A 172 -1.47 21.09 -24.76
N TYR A 173 -1.50 20.81 -23.45
CA TYR A 173 -2.51 21.40 -22.56
C TYR A 173 -2.35 22.93 -22.48
N SER A 174 -3.44 23.66 -22.23
CA SER A 174 -3.50 25.12 -22.40
C SER A 174 -2.50 25.92 -21.55
N SER A 175 -2.09 25.37 -20.40
CA SER A 175 -1.16 26.00 -19.45
C SER A 175 0.23 25.36 -19.43
N TYR A 176 0.61 24.71 -20.53
CA TYR A 176 1.90 24.04 -20.71
C TYR A 176 3.07 25.02 -20.63
N GLU A 177 2.97 26.17 -21.31
CA GLU A 177 4.05 27.14 -21.36
C GLU A 177 4.43 27.66 -19.96
N GLY A 178 5.73 27.64 -19.66
CA GLY A 178 6.28 28.06 -18.38
C GLY A 178 6.34 26.98 -17.31
N SER A 179 5.67 25.84 -17.51
CA SER A 179 5.80 24.65 -16.64
C SER A 179 7.23 24.09 -16.64
N PRO A 180 7.67 23.38 -15.59
CA PRO A 180 8.93 22.64 -15.61
C PRO A 180 9.12 21.76 -16.83
N ILE A 181 8.12 20.95 -17.20
CA ILE A 181 8.24 20.04 -18.34
C ILE A 181 8.37 20.78 -19.68
N SER A 182 7.85 22.00 -19.81
CA SER A 182 8.10 22.87 -20.98
C SER A 182 9.55 23.34 -21.11
N LYS A 183 10.30 23.33 -20.01
CA LYS A 183 11.74 23.60 -19.98
C LYS A 183 12.56 22.32 -20.03
N GLY A 184 11.89 21.19 -20.27
CA GLY A 184 12.48 19.87 -20.27
C GLY A 184 12.81 19.37 -18.86
N GLU A 185 12.31 19.94 -17.78
CA GLU A 185 12.55 19.45 -16.41
C GLU A 185 11.51 18.39 -16.05
N PHE A 186 11.95 17.13 -15.95
CA PHE A 186 11.11 16.00 -15.56
C PHE A 186 11.03 15.88 -14.03
N GLN A 187 10.14 15.01 -13.55
CA GLN A 187 9.93 14.87 -12.11
C GLN A 187 11.21 14.52 -11.36
N HIS A 188 12.03 13.58 -11.84
CA HIS A 188 13.28 13.19 -11.16
C HIS A 188 14.29 14.35 -11.12
N ASN A 189 14.30 15.21 -12.13
CA ASN A 189 15.12 16.42 -12.13
C ASN A 189 14.68 17.41 -11.02
N LEU A 190 13.37 17.49 -10.71
CA LEU A 190 12.86 18.28 -9.59
C LEU A 190 13.27 17.71 -8.21
N TRP A 191 13.71 16.45 -8.15
CA TRP A 191 14.36 15.84 -6.99
C TRP A 191 15.89 16.01 -6.96
N GLY A 192 16.47 16.63 -8.00
CA GLY A 192 17.91 16.79 -8.17
C GLY A 192 18.61 15.56 -8.74
N ILE A 193 17.86 14.58 -9.25
CA ILE A 193 18.39 13.37 -9.88
C ILE A 193 18.60 13.65 -11.37
N LYS A 194 19.79 13.30 -11.88
CA LYS A 194 20.13 13.41 -13.30
C LYS A 194 19.84 12.12 -14.04
N ASP A 195 19.72 12.22 -15.37
CA ASP A 195 19.33 11.08 -16.22
C ASP A 195 20.37 9.95 -16.16
N GLU A 196 21.66 10.28 -15.94
CA GLU A 196 22.74 9.28 -15.84
C GLU A 196 22.71 8.47 -14.53
N GLU A 197 21.94 8.92 -13.54
CA GLU A 197 21.76 8.23 -12.25
C GLU A 197 20.58 7.24 -12.27
N LEU A 198 19.84 7.16 -13.37
CA LEU A 198 18.66 6.31 -13.52
C LEU A 198 19.04 4.87 -13.93
N SER A 199 18.05 3.99 -14.11
CA SER A 199 18.31 2.57 -14.38
C SER A 199 18.97 2.28 -15.73
N GLY A 200 19.01 3.25 -16.64
CA GLY A 200 19.46 3.07 -18.03
C GLY A 200 18.47 2.29 -18.90
N ARG A 201 17.27 1.98 -18.39
CA ARG A 201 16.25 1.20 -19.09
C ARG A 201 15.55 1.98 -20.21
N TRP A 202 15.45 3.30 -20.05
CA TRP A 202 14.68 4.17 -20.94
C TRP A 202 15.52 5.37 -21.41
N ASP A 203 15.28 5.78 -22.66
CA ASP A 203 16.01 6.88 -23.31
C ASP A 203 15.36 8.23 -22.97
N TRP A 204 15.71 8.76 -21.80
CA TRP A 204 15.23 10.05 -21.29
C TRP A 204 15.68 11.23 -22.14
N ASP A 205 16.87 11.17 -22.74
CA ASP A 205 17.39 12.21 -23.63
C ASP A 205 16.54 12.36 -24.89
N LYS A 206 16.17 11.24 -25.51
CA LYS A 206 15.27 11.24 -26.65
C LYS A 206 13.89 11.75 -26.26
N LEU A 207 13.32 11.25 -25.17
CA LEU A 207 12.00 11.71 -24.71
C LEU A 207 12.00 13.20 -24.40
N ARG A 208 13.06 13.74 -23.79
CA ARG A 208 13.24 15.17 -23.52
C ARG A 208 13.22 16.00 -24.80
N LYS A 209 13.93 15.56 -25.85
CA LYS A 209 13.92 16.23 -27.16
C LYS A 209 12.52 16.23 -27.77
N ASP A 210 11.82 15.11 -27.70
CA ASP A 210 10.47 14.98 -28.24
C ASP A 210 9.46 15.84 -27.46
N VAL A 211 9.54 15.86 -26.13
CA VAL A 211 8.73 16.71 -25.24
C VAL A 211 8.97 18.19 -25.50
N LEU A 212 10.22 18.63 -25.66
CA LEU A 212 10.54 20.03 -25.97
C LEU A 212 10.03 20.45 -27.35
N LYS A 213 9.91 19.52 -28.29
CA LYS A 213 9.45 19.77 -29.65
C LYS A 213 7.92 19.79 -29.76
N HIS A 214 7.25 18.88 -29.06
CA HIS A 214 5.82 18.61 -29.24
C HIS A 214 4.94 19.02 -28.06
N GLY A 215 5.53 19.25 -26.89
CA GLY A 215 4.82 19.43 -25.63
C GLY A 215 4.28 18.14 -25.05
N VAL A 216 3.41 18.27 -24.05
CA VAL A 216 2.64 17.15 -23.47
C VAL A 216 1.17 17.54 -23.31
N ARG A 217 0.27 16.54 -23.35
CA ARG A 217 -1.18 16.75 -23.30
C ARG A 217 -1.73 16.88 -21.88
N ASN A 218 -0.97 16.45 -20.87
CA ASN A 218 -1.40 16.37 -19.48
C ASN A 218 -0.37 17.03 -18.56
N SER A 219 -0.82 17.86 -17.63
CA SER A 219 0.09 18.55 -16.70
C SER A 219 0.70 17.65 -15.62
N LEU A 220 -0.02 16.61 -15.21
CA LEU A 220 0.38 15.64 -14.19
C LEU A 220 -0.13 14.25 -14.60
N LEU A 221 0.58 13.20 -14.20
CA LEU A 221 0.39 11.86 -14.77
C LEU A 221 0.30 10.74 -13.74
N VAL A 222 1.07 10.80 -12.65
CA VAL A 222 1.29 9.66 -11.75
C VAL A 222 0.94 10.06 -10.32
N ALA A 223 -0.02 9.36 -9.73
CA ALA A 223 -0.54 9.58 -8.39
C ALA A 223 -1.05 8.26 -7.78
N PRO A 224 -0.19 7.46 -7.14
CA PRO A 224 -0.60 6.19 -6.56
C PRO A 224 -1.58 6.38 -5.40
N MET A 225 -2.84 6.01 -5.67
CA MET A 225 -4.01 6.16 -4.79
C MET A 225 -4.29 4.89 -3.99
N PRO A 226 -5.10 4.94 -2.91
CA PRO A 226 -5.60 3.73 -2.27
C PRO A 226 -6.47 2.96 -3.25
N THR A 227 -6.32 1.63 -3.30
CA THR A 227 -7.04 0.77 -4.23
C THR A 227 -8.00 -0.18 -3.54
N ALA A 228 -8.33 0.06 -2.27
CA ALA A 228 -9.18 -0.78 -1.41
C ALA A 228 -10.22 -1.64 -2.15
N SER A 229 -11.16 -1.02 -2.88
CA SER A 229 -12.21 -1.77 -3.60
C SER A 229 -11.71 -2.44 -4.88
N THR A 230 -10.90 -1.75 -5.69
CA THR A 230 -10.48 -2.25 -7.02
C THR A 230 -9.44 -3.37 -6.92
N SER A 231 -8.58 -3.36 -5.91
CA SER A 231 -7.65 -4.46 -5.64
C SER A 231 -8.35 -5.67 -5.06
N GLN A 232 -9.42 -5.49 -4.28
CA GLN A 232 -10.27 -6.61 -3.89
C GLN A 232 -10.95 -7.27 -5.08
N ILE A 233 -11.51 -6.48 -6.01
CA ILE A 233 -12.12 -7.01 -7.26
C ILE A 233 -11.10 -7.84 -8.06
N LEU A 234 -9.85 -7.38 -8.17
CA LEU A 234 -8.79 -8.09 -8.90
C LEU A 234 -8.05 -9.14 -8.05
N GLY A 235 -8.39 -9.29 -6.77
CA GLY A 235 -7.73 -10.22 -5.85
C GLY A 235 -6.25 -9.90 -5.58
N ASN A 236 -5.86 -8.63 -5.60
CA ASN A 236 -4.51 -8.13 -5.33
C ASN A 236 -4.43 -7.42 -3.96
N ASN A 237 -3.22 -7.30 -3.41
CA ASN A 237 -2.95 -6.41 -2.28
C ASN A 237 -3.08 -4.94 -2.68
N GLU A 238 -3.39 -4.09 -1.71
CA GLU A 238 -3.65 -2.67 -1.93
C GLU A 238 -2.39 -1.93 -2.41
N CYS A 239 -2.56 -1.19 -3.51
CA CYS A 239 -1.61 -0.23 -4.05
C CYS A 239 -0.14 -0.70 -4.02
N PHE A 240 0.69 0.03 -3.27
CA PHE A 240 2.10 -0.25 -3.02
C PHE A 240 2.37 -0.71 -1.59
N GLU A 241 1.33 -1.12 -0.84
CA GLU A 241 1.47 -1.50 0.56
C GLU A 241 2.03 -2.92 0.70
N PRO A 242 2.80 -3.21 1.77
CA PRO A 242 3.04 -4.58 2.21
C PRO A 242 1.75 -5.26 2.66
N TYR A 243 1.76 -6.58 2.79
CA TYR A 243 0.64 -7.29 3.42
C TYR A 243 0.53 -6.86 4.89
N THR A 244 -0.66 -6.43 5.30
CA THR A 244 -0.94 -6.05 6.69
C THR A 244 -1.03 -7.28 7.62
N SER A 245 -1.45 -8.41 7.06
CA SER A 245 -1.57 -9.71 7.72
C SER A 245 -1.58 -10.82 6.67
N ASN A 246 -1.05 -12.00 6.99
CA ASN A 246 -1.23 -13.19 6.13
C ASN A 246 -2.55 -13.93 6.38
N ILE A 247 -3.39 -13.42 7.28
CA ILE A 247 -4.72 -13.97 7.54
C ILE A 247 -5.75 -12.84 7.72
N TYR A 248 -6.88 -12.94 7.04
CA TYR A 248 -7.93 -11.92 7.06
C TYR A 248 -9.31 -12.56 7.18
N THR A 249 -10.20 -11.90 7.92
CA THR A 249 -11.59 -12.32 8.06
C THR A 249 -12.44 -11.62 7.01
N ARG A 250 -13.07 -12.38 6.12
CA ARG A 250 -14.03 -11.89 5.14
C ARG A 250 -15.45 -12.14 5.64
N ARG A 251 -16.24 -11.08 5.78
CA ARG A 251 -17.67 -11.17 6.10
C ARG A 251 -18.46 -11.28 4.81
N VAL A 252 -19.32 -12.29 4.70
CA VAL A 252 -20.30 -12.48 3.62
C VAL A 252 -21.66 -12.76 4.24
N LEU A 253 -22.73 -12.79 3.43
CA LEU A 253 -24.10 -13.01 3.92
C LEU A 253 -24.25 -14.33 4.69
N SER A 254 -23.48 -15.36 4.33
CA SER A 254 -23.51 -16.69 4.96
C SER A 254 -22.61 -16.84 6.20
N GLY A 255 -21.86 -15.79 6.60
CA GLY A 255 -21.03 -15.81 7.80
C GLY A 255 -19.68 -15.11 7.67
N GLU A 256 -18.81 -15.34 8.65
CA GLU A 256 -17.42 -14.89 8.63
C GLU A 256 -16.49 -16.03 8.21
N PHE A 257 -15.68 -15.80 7.18
CA PHE A 257 -14.72 -16.78 6.67
C PHE A 257 -13.29 -16.27 6.89
N ILE A 258 -12.44 -17.15 7.40
CA ILE A 258 -11.02 -16.89 7.51
C ILE A 258 -10.36 -17.21 6.18
N VAL A 259 -9.66 -16.22 5.63
CA VAL A 259 -8.94 -16.34 4.36
C VAL A 259 -7.47 -16.10 4.62
N VAL A 260 -6.64 -17.00 4.12
CA VAL A 260 -5.17 -16.92 4.22
C VAL A 260 -4.64 -16.22 2.96
N ASN A 261 -3.53 -15.50 3.09
CA ASN A 261 -2.78 -14.99 1.95
C ASN A 261 -2.56 -16.12 0.94
N LYS A 262 -3.16 -15.98 -0.26
CA LYS A 262 -3.17 -17.01 -1.31
C LYS A 262 -1.77 -17.51 -1.64
N HIS A 263 -0.79 -16.61 -1.70
CA HIS A 263 0.58 -16.94 -2.06
C HIS A 263 1.25 -17.76 -0.96
N LEU A 264 1.06 -17.36 0.30
CA LEU A 264 1.60 -18.10 1.45
C LEU A 264 0.99 -19.50 1.52
N LEU A 265 -0.33 -19.61 1.34
CA LEU A 265 -1.02 -20.90 1.36
C LEU A 265 -0.47 -21.84 0.28
N GLU A 266 -0.29 -21.34 -0.94
CA GLU A 266 0.29 -22.12 -2.05
C GLU A 266 1.73 -22.58 -1.76
N ASP A 267 2.54 -21.77 -1.09
CA ASP A 267 3.89 -22.15 -0.66
C ASP A 267 3.87 -23.21 0.45
N LEU A 268 3.04 -23.02 1.48
CA LEU A 268 2.93 -23.96 2.59
C LEU A 268 2.40 -25.33 2.13
N VAL A 269 1.45 -25.35 1.18
CA VAL A 269 0.97 -26.60 0.55
C VAL A 269 2.07 -27.26 -0.26
N ARG A 270 2.82 -26.48 -1.07
CA ARG A 270 3.96 -27.03 -1.84
C ARG A 270 5.06 -27.61 -0.97
N LEU A 271 5.27 -27.06 0.22
CA LEU A 271 6.23 -27.54 1.20
C LEU A 271 5.68 -28.71 2.04
N GLY A 272 4.42 -29.11 1.87
CA GLY A 272 3.77 -30.14 2.68
C GLY A 272 3.56 -29.74 4.14
N LEU A 273 3.58 -28.43 4.44
CA LEU A 273 3.46 -27.88 5.80
C LEU A 273 2.01 -27.55 6.17
N TRP A 274 1.13 -27.35 5.18
CA TRP A 274 -0.23 -26.90 5.43
C TRP A 274 -1.11 -27.98 6.06
N ASN A 275 -1.42 -27.81 7.34
CA ASN A 275 -2.33 -28.66 8.13
C ASN A 275 -3.14 -27.82 9.13
N GLU A 276 -4.13 -28.43 9.80
CA GLU A 276 -5.01 -27.69 10.73
C GLU A 276 -4.22 -27.11 11.93
N SER A 277 -3.17 -27.77 12.41
CA SER A 277 -2.32 -27.24 13.50
C SER A 277 -1.63 -25.94 13.08
N LEU A 278 -1.00 -25.92 11.90
CA LEU A 278 -0.31 -24.74 11.36
C LEU A 278 -1.29 -23.59 11.13
N LYS A 279 -2.50 -23.88 10.65
CA LYS A 279 -3.56 -22.88 10.49
C LYS A 279 -3.97 -22.27 11.84
N GLN A 280 -4.12 -23.07 12.89
CA GLN A 280 -4.42 -22.57 14.24
C GLN A 280 -3.27 -21.74 14.81
N GLU A 281 -2.01 -22.12 14.56
CA GLU A 281 -0.83 -21.32 14.93
C GLU A 281 -0.80 -19.98 14.20
N LEU A 282 -1.08 -19.95 12.90
CA LEU A 282 -1.20 -18.72 12.12
C LEU A 282 -2.30 -17.80 12.67
N MET A 283 -3.44 -18.38 13.08
CA MET A 283 -4.53 -17.63 13.72
C MET A 283 -4.11 -17.07 15.09
N ARG A 284 -3.39 -17.85 15.90
CA ARG A 284 -2.82 -17.40 17.20
C ARG A 284 -1.82 -16.26 17.02
N ALA A 285 -0.98 -16.36 15.99
CA ALA A 285 0.03 -15.36 15.66
C ALA A 285 -0.52 -14.15 14.87
N ASN A 286 -1.85 -14.02 14.73
CA ASN A 286 -2.50 -12.93 13.98
C ASN A 286 -1.98 -12.77 12.54
N GLY A 287 -1.68 -13.88 11.88
CA GLY A 287 -1.17 -13.87 10.50
C GLY A 287 0.34 -13.63 10.39
N SER A 288 1.06 -13.48 11.50
CA SER A 288 2.52 -13.59 11.49
C SER A 288 2.94 -15.06 11.39
N ILE A 289 4.02 -15.33 10.64
CA ILE A 289 4.67 -16.65 10.59
C ILE A 289 6.06 -16.66 11.21
N GLN A 290 6.53 -15.53 11.76
CA GLN A 290 7.92 -15.38 12.21
C GLN A 290 8.26 -16.33 13.36
N GLN A 291 7.30 -16.57 14.26
CA GLN A 291 7.47 -17.40 15.46
C GLN A 291 7.02 -18.86 15.26
N ILE A 292 6.73 -19.27 14.02
CA ILE A 292 6.32 -20.64 13.71
C ILE A 292 7.55 -21.44 13.30
N ASP A 293 8.01 -22.35 14.15
CA ASP A 293 9.26 -23.10 13.97
C ASP A 293 9.25 -24.00 12.73
N ALA A 294 8.08 -24.50 12.33
CA ALA A 294 7.93 -25.37 11.16
C ALA A 294 8.14 -24.64 9.82
N VAL A 295 8.09 -23.31 9.80
CA VAL A 295 8.20 -22.52 8.56
C VAL A 295 9.68 -22.17 8.29
N PRO A 296 10.22 -22.45 7.09
CA PRO A 296 11.57 -22.07 6.70
C PRO A 296 11.83 -20.56 6.74
N GLU A 297 13.08 -20.16 6.99
CA GLU A 297 13.46 -18.75 7.16
C GLU A 297 13.27 -17.90 5.90
N ASP A 298 13.50 -18.47 4.71
CA ASP A 298 13.26 -17.79 3.44
C ASP A 298 11.78 -17.47 3.22
N ILE A 299 10.88 -18.35 3.65
CA ILE A 299 9.44 -18.11 3.65
C ILE A 299 9.07 -17.05 4.70
N LYS A 300 9.64 -17.13 5.91
CA LYS A 300 9.43 -16.10 6.95
C LYS A 300 9.83 -14.71 6.46
N GLU A 301 10.98 -14.59 5.80
CA GLU A 301 11.47 -13.33 5.25
C GLU A 301 10.56 -12.81 4.13
N LEU A 302 10.08 -13.69 3.23
CA LEU A 302 9.22 -13.32 2.10
C LEU A 302 7.84 -12.81 2.54
N TYR A 303 7.29 -13.37 3.62
CA TYR A 303 5.93 -13.09 4.09
C TYR A 303 5.88 -12.25 5.37
N LYS A 304 6.92 -11.46 5.65
CA LYS A 304 6.87 -10.43 6.68
C LYS A 304 5.66 -9.52 6.48
N THR A 305 4.90 -9.34 7.55
CA THR A 305 3.79 -8.38 7.57
C THR A 305 4.33 -6.96 7.73
N VAL A 306 3.51 -5.95 7.43
CA VAL A 306 3.90 -4.54 7.57
C VAL A 306 4.38 -4.17 8.98
N TRP A 307 3.92 -4.89 10.01
CA TRP A 307 4.29 -4.69 11.41
C TRP A 307 5.72 -5.17 11.72
N GLU A 308 6.24 -6.06 10.89
CA GLU A 308 7.56 -6.67 11.00
C GLU A 308 8.59 -5.99 10.09
N LEU A 309 8.15 -5.00 9.29
CA LEU A 309 8.99 -4.24 8.38
C LEU A 309 9.43 -2.91 8.97
N SER A 310 10.65 -2.50 8.60
CA SER A 310 11.20 -1.20 8.94
C SER A 310 10.46 -0.07 8.22
N MET A 311 9.77 0.80 8.97
CA MET A 311 9.13 1.99 8.39
C MET A 311 10.13 2.95 7.73
N LYS A 312 11.40 2.92 8.15
CA LYS A 312 12.46 3.67 7.46
C LYS A 312 12.63 3.17 6.02
N ASP A 313 12.66 1.86 5.82
CA ASP A 313 12.78 1.26 4.48
C ASP A 313 11.54 1.52 3.63
N ILE A 314 10.34 1.49 4.22
CA ILE A 314 9.10 1.88 3.53
C ILE A 314 9.16 3.34 3.07
N ILE A 315 9.67 4.26 3.90
CA ILE A 315 9.89 5.66 3.54
C ILE A 315 10.94 5.80 2.43
N ASP A 316 12.03 5.02 2.50
CA ASP A 316 13.08 5.02 1.47
C ASP A 316 12.54 4.53 0.12
N MET A 317 11.76 3.45 0.09
CA MET A 317 11.10 2.95 -1.12
C MET A 317 10.10 3.97 -1.68
N SER A 318 9.38 4.67 -0.79
CA SER A 318 8.44 5.75 -1.16
C SER A 318 9.17 6.95 -1.77
N ARG A 319 10.36 7.28 -1.25
CA ARG A 319 11.24 8.32 -1.82
C ARG A 319 11.74 7.90 -3.20
N GLN A 320 12.25 6.68 -3.34
CA GLN A 320 12.80 6.15 -4.60
C GLN A 320 11.78 6.18 -5.73
N ARG A 321 10.55 5.69 -5.48
CA ARG A 321 9.48 5.82 -6.48
C ARG A 321 9.01 7.27 -6.67
N GLY A 322 9.11 8.09 -5.62
CA GLY A 322 8.75 9.51 -5.62
C GLY A 322 9.50 10.34 -6.67
N TYR A 323 10.68 9.90 -7.10
CA TYR A 323 11.43 10.49 -8.22
C TYR A 323 10.65 10.47 -9.54
N PHE A 324 9.69 9.55 -9.67
CA PHE A 324 8.89 9.37 -10.88
C PHE A 324 7.39 9.61 -10.66
N ILE A 325 7.04 10.25 -9.54
CA ILE A 325 5.65 10.60 -9.18
C ILE A 325 5.52 12.14 -9.15
N ASP A 326 4.90 12.69 -10.18
CA ASP A 326 4.72 14.14 -10.36
C ASP A 326 3.64 14.74 -9.45
N GLN A 327 2.72 13.91 -8.94
CA GLN A 327 1.78 14.25 -7.87
C GLN A 327 2.33 13.84 -6.49
N SER A 328 1.70 12.92 -5.78
CA SER A 328 2.16 12.31 -4.52
C SER A 328 1.68 10.85 -4.44
N GLN A 329 1.73 10.25 -3.26
CA GLN A 329 1.31 8.87 -3.00
C GLN A 329 0.64 8.76 -1.63
N SER A 330 -0.38 7.92 -1.51
CA SER A 330 -1.14 7.70 -0.26
C SER A 330 -0.40 6.80 0.72
N LEU A 331 0.65 7.33 1.35
CA LEU A 331 1.55 6.55 2.20
C LEU A 331 1.00 6.32 3.61
N ASN A 332 0.39 5.17 3.88
CA ASN A 332 0.12 4.76 5.26
C ASN A 332 1.42 4.39 5.98
N LEU A 333 1.49 4.71 7.27
CA LEU A 333 2.59 4.30 8.14
C LEU A 333 2.05 3.46 9.29
N PHE A 334 2.82 2.44 9.68
CA PHE A 334 2.39 1.42 10.63
C PHE A 334 3.35 1.45 11.82
N MET A 335 2.81 1.42 13.04
CA MET A 335 3.65 1.45 14.22
C MET A 335 3.04 0.65 15.38
N GLU A 336 3.79 -0.35 15.82
CA GLU A 336 3.55 -0.99 17.11
C GLU A 336 4.11 -0.13 18.25
N ASN A 337 3.36 -0.05 19.35
CA ASN A 337 3.76 0.70 20.55
C ASN A 337 4.14 2.15 20.21
N ALA A 338 3.22 2.82 19.51
CA ALA A 338 3.37 4.19 19.07
C ALA A 338 3.64 5.11 20.27
N ASN A 339 4.68 5.95 20.15
CA ASN A 339 5.04 6.94 21.15
C ASN A 339 5.63 8.18 20.48
N PHE A 340 5.72 9.29 21.22
CA PHE A 340 6.11 10.59 20.67
C PHE A 340 7.52 10.57 20.06
N ALA A 341 8.47 9.85 20.66
CA ALA A 341 9.85 9.80 20.18
C ALA A 341 9.95 9.06 18.84
N LYS A 342 9.29 7.90 18.71
CA LYS A 342 9.25 7.12 17.48
C LYS A 342 8.52 7.88 16.36
N LEU A 343 7.34 8.43 16.64
CA LEU A 343 6.57 9.22 15.65
C LEU A 343 7.35 10.45 15.21
N THR A 344 7.98 11.16 16.15
CA THR A 344 8.82 12.33 15.82
C THR A 344 9.93 11.92 14.87
N SER A 345 10.68 10.86 15.19
CA SER A 345 11.79 10.42 14.35
C SER A 345 11.32 10.01 12.95
N MET A 346 10.21 9.28 12.87
CA MET A 346 9.60 8.84 11.61
C MET A 346 9.15 10.03 10.74
N HIS A 347 8.41 10.99 11.30
CA HIS A 347 7.96 12.17 10.56
C HIS A 347 9.11 13.06 10.10
N PHE A 348 10.11 13.28 10.94
CA PHE A 348 11.28 14.05 10.55
C PHE A 348 12.11 13.32 9.49
N TYR A 349 12.15 11.99 9.52
CA TYR A 349 12.79 11.20 8.48
C TYR A 349 12.04 11.31 7.15
N ALA A 350 10.71 11.17 7.14
CA ALA A 350 9.87 11.37 5.96
C ALA A 350 10.03 12.77 5.35
N TRP A 351 10.04 13.80 6.20
CA TRP A 351 10.26 15.19 5.78
C TRP A 351 11.65 15.40 5.17
N LYS A 352 12.72 14.96 5.86
CA LYS A 352 14.10 15.11 5.40
C LYS A 352 14.39 14.29 4.14
N SER A 353 13.68 13.17 3.96
CA SER A 353 13.71 12.37 2.73
C SER A 353 13.09 13.11 1.55
N GLY A 354 12.44 14.25 1.78
CA GLY A 354 11.87 15.09 0.75
C GLY A 354 10.50 14.61 0.28
N LEU A 355 9.81 13.72 0.98
CA LEU A 355 8.47 13.29 0.58
C LEU A 355 7.51 14.48 0.41
N LYS A 356 6.46 14.31 -0.39
CA LYS A 356 5.39 15.31 -0.54
C LYS A 356 4.26 15.01 0.46
N THR A 357 3.83 13.75 0.51
CA THR A 357 3.02 13.17 1.59
C THR A 357 3.92 12.34 2.49
N GLY A 358 4.07 12.77 3.74
CA GLY A 358 4.84 12.04 4.75
C GLY A 358 4.03 10.94 5.42
N MET A 359 2.72 11.13 5.56
CA MET A 359 1.81 10.14 6.13
C MET A 359 0.38 10.40 5.67
N TYR A 360 -0.30 9.37 5.19
CA TYR A 360 -1.75 9.30 5.03
C TYR A 360 -2.36 8.94 6.39
N TYR A 361 -2.67 7.67 6.68
CA TYR A 361 -3.02 7.26 8.04
C TYR A 361 -1.82 6.74 8.83
N LEU A 362 -1.82 7.03 10.13
CA LEU A 362 -1.09 6.22 11.09
C LEU A 362 -1.95 5.02 11.49
N ARG A 363 -1.42 3.82 11.30
CA ARG A 363 -2.01 2.57 11.79
C ARG A 363 -1.23 2.11 13.01
N THR A 364 -1.90 1.97 14.14
CA THR A 364 -1.27 1.54 15.39
C THR A 364 -1.77 0.15 15.79
N LYS A 365 -0.90 -0.62 16.45
CA LYS A 365 -1.25 -1.85 17.15
C LYS A 365 -0.72 -1.76 18.58
N ALA A 366 -1.54 -2.18 19.54
CA ALA A 366 -1.12 -2.32 20.94
C ALA A 366 -0.20 -3.53 21.09
N ALA A 367 0.76 -3.48 22.04
CA ALA A 367 1.67 -4.61 22.32
C ALA A 367 0.96 -5.89 22.76
N VAL A 368 -0.22 -5.79 23.36
CA VAL A 368 -0.94 -6.92 23.94
C VAL A 368 -2.26 -7.07 23.19
N ASP A 369 -2.38 -8.18 22.46
CA ASP A 369 -3.64 -8.55 21.82
C ASP A 369 -4.64 -9.04 22.88
N ALA A 370 -5.92 -8.71 22.71
CA ALA A 370 -6.97 -9.26 23.56
C ALA A 370 -7.02 -10.79 23.40
N ILE A 371 -7.19 -11.51 24.52
CA ILE A 371 -7.30 -12.97 24.55
C ILE A 371 -8.43 -13.41 23.59
N LYS A 372 -8.09 -14.26 22.61
CA LYS A 372 -9.05 -14.76 21.62
C LYS A 372 -9.82 -15.94 22.18
N PHE A 373 -11.14 -15.79 22.31
CA PHE A 373 -12.05 -16.81 22.84
C PHE A 373 -12.38 -17.94 21.86
N THR A 374 -11.92 -17.89 20.61
CA THR A 374 -12.31 -18.81 19.52
C THR A 374 -11.35 -19.97 19.29
N LEU A 375 -10.30 -20.11 20.10
CA LEU A 375 -9.30 -21.16 19.94
C LEU A 375 -9.52 -22.27 20.97
N ASP A 376 -9.45 -23.52 20.53
CA ASP A 376 -9.36 -24.67 21.45
C ASP A 376 -8.11 -24.49 22.32
N ASN A 377 -8.33 -24.25 23.62
CA ASN A 377 -7.29 -23.97 24.60
C ASN A 377 -6.64 -25.23 25.19
N THR A 378 -6.76 -26.37 24.51
CA THR A 378 -6.34 -27.68 25.03
C THR A 378 -4.82 -27.89 25.08
N LYS A 379 -4.01 -26.98 24.52
CA LYS A 379 -2.54 -27.06 24.58
C LYS A 379 -1.91 -25.71 24.92
N LYS A 380 -1.97 -25.33 26.20
CA LYS A 380 -0.95 -24.58 26.97
C LYS A 380 -1.49 -24.24 28.37
N GLN A 381 -1.37 -25.17 29.30
CA GLN A 381 -1.17 -24.82 30.71
C GLN A 381 0.34 -24.77 30.93
N GLU A 382 0.96 -23.65 30.65
CA GLU A 382 2.20 -23.31 31.35
C GLU A 382 1.74 -22.71 32.68
N GLU A 383 1.91 -23.48 33.75
CA GLU A 383 1.65 -22.99 35.10
C GLU A 383 2.52 -21.75 35.37
N PRO A 384 1.94 -20.64 35.84
CA PRO A 384 2.75 -19.52 36.29
C PRO A 384 3.57 -19.97 37.50
N VAL A 385 4.89 -19.86 37.40
CA VAL A 385 5.81 -20.01 38.54
C VAL A 385 5.48 -18.91 39.54
N ALA A 386 4.70 -19.24 40.55
CA ALA A 386 4.45 -18.38 41.69
C ALA A 386 5.74 -18.26 42.52
N VAL A 387 6.30 -17.05 42.57
CA VAL A 387 7.30 -16.67 43.57
C VAL A 387 6.57 -16.56 44.90
N ALA A 388 6.77 -17.54 45.79
CA ALA A 388 6.19 -17.54 47.12
C ALA A 388 6.84 -16.43 47.98
N VAL A 389 6.01 -15.49 48.45
CA VAL A 389 6.28 -14.65 49.62
C VAL A 389 5.45 -15.21 50.76
N GLU A 390 6.11 -15.69 51.80
CA GLU A 390 5.48 -16.18 53.03
C GLU A 390 4.82 -15.04 53.80
N THR A 391 3.54 -15.20 54.13
CA THR A 391 2.92 -14.57 55.30
C THR A 391 1.86 -15.51 55.86
N GLU A 392 2.02 -15.91 57.12
CA GLU A 392 1.04 -16.62 57.93
C GLU A 392 -0.22 -15.76 58.18
N ALA A 393 -1.42 -16.37 58.08
CA ALA A 393 -2.43 -16.38 59.16
C ALA A 393 -3.80 -16.93 58.71
N THR A 394 -4.25 -17.95 59.46
CA THR A 394 -5.62 -18.28 59.90
C THR A 394 -6.67 -18.89 58.96
N SER A 395 -7.32 -19.89 59.57
CA SER A 395 -8.32 -20.87 59.12
C SER A 395 -9.71 -20.35 58.76
N ALA A 396 -10.39 -21.04 57.83
CA ALA A 396 -11.74 -21.58 58.01
C ALA A 396 -12.11 -22.55 56.86
N ALA A 397 -12.87 -23.59 57.20
CA ALA A 397 -13.23 -24.72 56.35
C ALA A 397 -14.35 -24.45 55.33
N ALA A 398 -14.33 -25.16 54.20
CA ALA A 398 -15.50 -25.47 53.37
C ALA A 398 -15.23 -26.73 52.51
N GLU A 399 -16.30 -27.47 52.25
CA GLU A 399 -16.38 -28.91 51.92
C GLU A 399 -15.84 -29.33 50.54
N GLN A 400 -15.27 -30.54 50.46
CA GLN A 400 -14.86 -31.21 49.22
C GLN A 400 -16.04 -31.93 48.55
N ILE A 401 -16.40 -31.50 47.34
CA ILE A 401 -17.23 -32.28 46.41
C ILE A 401 -16.29 -33.12 45.55
N GLN A 402 -16.31 -34.45 45.72
CA GLN A 402 -15.64 -35.38 44.81
C GLN A 402 -16.44 -35.51 43.51
N VAL A 403 -15.81 -35.14 42.39
CA VAL A 403 -16.29 -35.47 41.04
C VAL A 403 -15.31 -36.47 40.45
N SER A 404 -15.77 -37.69 40.20
CA SER A 404 -15.04 -38.72 39.48
C SER A 404 -14.93 -38.32 38.00
N ALA A 405 -13.71 -38.17 37.48
CA ALA A 405 -13.47 -37.97 36.06
C ALA A 405 -13.66 -39.29 35.29
N THR A 406 -14.60 -39.32 34.35
CA THR A 406 -14.67 -40.34 33.30
C THR A 406 -13.63 -39.99 32.24
N ALA A 407 -12.74 -40.94 31.92
CA ALA A 407 -11.75 -40.76 30.85
C ALA A 407 -12.46 -40.63 29.50
N VAL A 408 -12.21 -39.51 28.80
CA VAL A 408 -12.59 -39.35 27.40
C VAL A 408 -11.41 -39.83 26.56
N ASP A 409 -11.67 -40.85 25.74
CA ASP A 409 -10.73 -41.44 24.79
C ASP A 409 -10.29 -40.36 23.79
N GLN A 410 -9.02 -39.95 23.87
CA GLN A 410 -8.42 -39.04 22.88
C GLN A 410 -8.01 -39.86 21.67
N GLN A 411 -8.90 -39.97 20.68
CA GLN A 411 -8.48 -40.38 19.35
C GLN A 411 -7.57 -39.28 18.77
N GLU A 412 -6.30 -39.60 18.55
CA GLU A 412 -5.42 -38.82 17.68
C GLU A 412 -6.07 -38.77 16.28
N VAL A 413 -6.58 -37.60 15.91
CA VAL A 413 -6.99 -37.34 14.54
C VAL A 413 -5.71 -37.28 13.71
N ASP A 414 -5.54 -38.20 12.76
CA ASP A 414 -4.42 -38.22 11.83
C ASP A 414 -4.50 -36.98 10.92
N ILE A 415 -3.78 -35.91 11.28
CA ILE A 415 -3.80 -34.61 10.57
C ILE A 415 -2.83 -34.68 9.40
N GLN A 416 -3.23 -35.31 8.29
CA GLN A 416 -2.41 -35.32 7.09
C GLN A 416 -2.39 -33.93 6.42
N PRO A 417 -1.24 -33.46 5.90
CA PRO A 417 -1.16 -32.19 5.17
C PRO A 417 -2.01 -32.21 3.89
N LEU A 418 -2.59 -31.05 3.54
CA LEU A 418 -3.34 -30.91 2.29
C LEU A 418 -2.39 -31.03 1.09
N THR A 419 -2.73 -31.88 0.11
CA THR A 419 -1.93 -32.05 -1.10
C THR A 419 -2.18 -30.95 -2.14
N PRO A 420 -1.24 -30.69 -3.07
CA PRO A 420 -1.44 -29.75 -4.17
C PRO A 420 -2.66 -30.08 -5.06
N GLU A 421 -2.97 -31.36 -5.27
CA GLU A 421 -4.13 -31.83 -6.02
C GLU A 421 -5.45 -31.48 -5.32
N GLU A 422 -5.56 -31.77 -4.02
CA GLU A 422 -6.74 -31.42 -3.22
C GLU A 422 -6.95 -29.90 -3.15
N MET A 423 -5.86 -29.13 -3.05
CA MET A 423 -5.92 -27.67 -3.10
C MET A 423 -6.47 -27.16 -4.44
N LYS A 424 -6.00 -27.73 -5.57
CA LYS A 424 -6.51 -27.37 -6.91
C LYS A 424 -8.00 -27.66 -7.04
N GLU A 425 -8.46 -28.81 -6.55
CA GLU A 425 -9.88 -29.14 -6.54
C GLU A 425 -10.70 -28.20 -5.67
N MET A 426 -10.19 -27.83 -4.49
CA MET A 426 -10.86 -26.88 -3.59
C MET A 426 -10.96 -25.48 -4.22
N ILE A 427 -9.90 -25.00 -4.87
CA ILE A 427 -9.89 -23.72 -5.60
C ILE A 427 -10.85 -23.75 -6.79
N ALA A 428 -10.90 -24.85 -7.53
CA ALA A 428 -11.82 -25.03 -8.66
C ALA A 428 -13.28 -24.96 -8.18
N ARG A 429 -13.63 -25.70 -7.12
CA ARG A 429 -14.97 -25.67 -6.51
C ARG A 429 -15.34 -24.28 -5.98
N ALA A 430 -14.38 -23.56 -5.39
CA ALA A 430 -14.62 -22.20 -4.91
C ALA A 430 -14.89 -21.21 -6.06
N LYS A 431 -14.25 -21.38 -7.22
CA LYS A 431 -14.53 -20.58 -8.43
C LYS A 431 -15.88 -20.91 -9.06
N GLU A 432 -16.30 -22.18 -9.02
CA GLU A 432 -17.61 -22.61 -9.53
C GLU A 432 -18.78 -22.12 -8.66
N GLY A 433 -18.57 -21.97 -7.34
CA GLY A 433 -19.56 -21.42 -6.42
C GLY A 433 -19.70 -19.89 -6.41
N GLN A 434 -18.91 -19.16 -7.20
CA GLN A 434 -18.89 -17.68 -7.22
C GLN A 434 -19.88 -17.03 -8.20
N ALA A 435 -20.59 -17.80 -9.03
CA ALA A 435 -21.37 -17.25 -10.13
C ALA A 435 -22.55 -16.33 -9.72
N ASP A 436 -23.06 -16.43 -8.49
CA ASP A 436 -24.29 -15.74 -8.09
C ASP A 436 -24.11 -14.56 -7.12
N ASP A 437 -22.92 -14.33 -6.55
CA ASP A 437 -22.70 -13.29 -5.51
C ASP A 437 -21.97 -12.01 -6.02
N ASP A 438 -21.46 -12.01 -7.25
CA ASP A 438 -20.65 -10.90 -7.78
C ASP A 438 -21.46 -9.70 -8.31
N CYS A 439 -22.80 -9.76 -8.30
CA CYS A 439 -23.66 -8.74 -8.92
C CYS A 439 -24.35 -7.75 -7.94
N LEU A 440 -24.15 -7.88 -6.62
CA LEU A 440 -24.81 -7.02 -5.61
C LEU A 440 -23.86 -6.14 -4.78
N MET A 441 -22.55 -6.17 -5.04
CA MET A 441 -21.56 -5.40 -4.26
C MET A 441 -21.18 -4.05 -4.89
N CYS A 442 -21.88 -3.61 -5.93
CA CYS A 442 -21.89 -2.20 -6.34
C CYS A 442 -22.86 -1.42 -5.44
N GLY A 443 -22.44 -1.22 -4.18
CA GLY A 443 -23.18 -0.43 -3.20
C GLY A 443 -23.02 1.06 -3.44
N SER A 444 -24.13 1.68 -3.79
CA SER A 444 -24.50 3.09 -3.51
C SER A 444 -23.98 3.60 -2.16
#